data_AF-A0A8T6J163-F1
#
_entry.id   AF-A0A8T6J163-F1
#
_cell.length_a   1.000
_cell.length_b   1.000
_cell.length_c   1.000
_cell.angle_alpha   90.00
_cell.angle_beta   90.00
_cell.angle_gamma   90.00
#
_symmetry.space_group_name_H-M   'P 1'
#
loop_
_entity.id
_entity.type
_entity.pdbx_description
1 polymer ?
#
loop_
_entity_poly.entity_id
_entity_poly.type
_entity_poly.pdbx_seq_one_letter_code
_entity_poly.pdbx_strand_id
1 'polypeptide(L)'
;MRLREDLDGVPDHRSRQGRRHPLGAVLSLTVCAMLCGARSLYAIAQWGRDQGAVAGQELGFPLGRTPGVATLHRVFKGLDVDRRLRGGAAGMGAG
;
A
#
# COMPACT_ATOMS: atom_id res chain seq x y z
N MET A 1 5.86 -12.53 -1.82
CA MET A 1 6.14 -11.24 -1.14
C MET A 1 5.02 -11.08 -0.10
N ARG A 2 5.16 -11.73 1.06
CA ARG A 2 4.03 -12.02 1.98
C ARG A 2 3.24 -10.79 2.44
N LEU A 3 3.91 -9.66 2.66
CA LEU A 3 3.25 -8.42 3.06
C LEU A 3 2.19 -7.95 2.05
N ARG A 4 2.47 -8.04 0.74
CA ARG A 4 1.53 -7.60 -0.29
C ARG A 4 0.30 -8.49 -0.34
N GLU A 5 0.52 -9.80 -0.25
CA GLU A 5 -0.52 -10.83 -0.24
C GLU A 5 -1.51 -10.59 0.92
N ASP A 6 -1.01 -10.27 2.12
CA ASP A 6 -1.85 -9.94 3.27
C ASP A 6 -2.65 -8.63 3.09
N LEU A 7 -2.10 -7.68 2.32
CA LEU A 7 -2.71 -6.38 2.05
C LEU A 7 -3.71 -6.41 0.89
N ASP A 8 -3.65 -7.40 0.00
CA ASP A 8 -4.64 -7.59 -1.06
C ASP A 8 -6.03 -8.00 -0.49
N GLY A 9 -6.08 -8.50 0.75
CA GLY A 9 -7.32 -8.74 1.48
C GLY A 9 -8.04 -7.47 1.97
N VAL A 10 -7.44 -6.28 1.82
CA VAL A 10 -8.08 -5.01 2.19
C VAL A 10 -9.09 -4.61 1.10
N PRO A 11 -10.39 -4.43 1.44
CA PRO A 11 -11.39 -4.04 0.46
C PRO A 11 -11.07 -2.71 -0.23
N ASP A 12 -11.03 -2.71 -1.57
CA ASP A 12 -10.75 -1.50 -2.35
C ASP A 12 -12.01 -0.65 -2.55
N HIS A 13 -12.14 0.39 -1.71
CA HIS A 13 -13.23 1.37 -1.74
C HIS A 13 -13.23 2.27 -2.99
N ARG A 14 -12.16 2.27 -3.79
CA ARG A 14 -12.01 3.17 -4.93
C ARG A 14 -12.82 2.68 -6.12
N SER A 15 -13.36 3.63 -6.90
CA SER A 15 -14.03 3.34 -8.17
C SER A 15 -13.09 2.68 -9.18
N ARG A 16 -13.63 1.99 -10.20
CA ARG A 16 -12.84 1.27 -11.22
C ARG A 16 -11.80 2.16 -11.90
N GLN A 17 -12.12 3.45 -12.10
CA GLN A 17 -11.21 4.44 -12.69
C GLN A 17 -10.04 4.82 -11.76
N GLY A 18 -10.20 4.66 -10.44
CA GLY A 18 -9.18 4.93 -9.42
C GLY A 18 -8.19 3.78 -9.16
N ARG A 19 -8.36 2.63 -9.83
CA ARG A 19 -7.58 1.39 -9.58
C ARG A 19 -6.35 1.21 -10.48
N ARG A 20 -5.82 2.31 -11.05
CA ARG A 20 -4.56 2.29 -11.82
C ARG A 20 -3.37 1.73 -11.01
N HIS A 21 -3.41 1.89 -9.68
CA HIS A 21 -2.45 1.30 -8.75
C HIS A 21 -3.20 0.33 -7.81
N PRO A 22 -2.87 -0.98 -7.81
CA PRO A 22 -3.48 -1.94 -6.90
C PRO A 22 -3.37 -1.49 -5.44
N LEU A 23 -4.42 -1.67 -4.64
CA LEU A 23 -4.44 -1.16 -3.26
C LEU A 23 -3.34 -1.81 -2.41
N GLY A 24 -3.17 -3.13 -2.50
CA GLY A 24 -2.11 -3.84 -1.78
C GLY A 24 -0.71 -3.35 -2.14
N ALA A 25 -0.46 -3.00 -3.40
CA ALA A 25 0.81 -2.40 -3.82
C ALA A 25 1.04 -1.00 -3.23
N VAL A 26 -0.01 -0.15 -3.20
CA VAL A 26 0.06 1.18 -2.56
C VAL A 26 0.33 1.06 -1.06
N LEU A 27 -0.33 0.13 -0.38
CA LEU A 27 -0.14 -0.10 1.05
C LEU A 27 1.26 -0.68 1.34
N SER A 28 1.72 -1.63 0.54
CA SER A 28 3.07 -2.22 0.65
C SER A 28 4.16 -1.16 0.49
N LEU A 29 4.06 -0.34 -0.57
CA LEU A 29 4.95 0.81 -0.79
C LEU A 29 5.02 1.72 0.44
N THR A 30 3.85 2.03 1.00
CA THR A 30 3.75 2.95 2.13
C THR A 30 4.39 2.36 3.39
N VAL A 31 4.16 1.08 3.67
CA VAL A 31 4.82 0.36 4.79
C VAL A 31 6.34 0.35 4.60
N CYS A 32 6.83 -0.02 3.42
CA CYS A 32 8.27 -0.01 3.13
C CYS A 32 8.88 1.38 3.31
N ALA A 33 8.24 2.42 2.79
CA ALA A 33 8.70 3.80 2.95
C ALA A 33 8.73 4.22 4.44
N MET A 34 7.71 3.87 5.22
CA MET A 34 7.68 4.17 6.67
C MET A 34 8.79 3.43 7.44
N LEU A 35 9.08 2.17 7.09
CA LEU A 35 10.20 1.42 7.67
C LEU A 35 11.55 2.07 7.33
N CYS A 36 11.67 2.74 6.19
CA CYS A 36 12.81 3.55 5.81
C CYS A 36 12.78 4.99 6.41
N GLY A 37 11.85 5.29 7.32
CA GLY A 37 11.78 6.57 8.03
C GLY A 37 10.90 7.64 7.39
N ALA A 38 10.15 7.34 6.31
CA ALA A 38 9.22 8.31 5.73
C ALA A 38 8.04 8.58 6.70
N ARG A 39 7.83 9.85 7.07
CA ARG A 39 6.78 10.26 8.03
C ARG A 39 5.70 11.17 7.43
N SER A 40 5.68 11.34 6.11
CA SER A 40 4.69 12.15 5.41
C SER A 40 4.33 11.54 4.06
N LEU A 41 3.14 11.88 3.54
CA LEU A 41 2.72 11.43 2.19
C LEU A 41 3.69 11.88 1.10
N TYR A 42 4.28 13.06 1.28
CA TYR A 42 5.32 13.55 0.38
C TYR A 42 6.58 12.66 0.44
N ALA A 43 7.06 12.34 1.63
CA ALA A 43 8.22 11.48 1.82
C ALA A 43 7.99 10.07 1.26
N ILE A 44 6.79 9.52 1.44
CA ILE A 44 6.40 8.22 0.86
C ILE A 44 6.40 8.27 -0.68
N ALA A 45 5.79 9.31 -1.26
CA ALA A 45 5.75 9.47 -2.71
C ALA A 45 7.16 9.71 -3.30
N GLN A 46 8.04 10.41 -2.58
CA GLN A 46 9.43 10.59 -2.99
C GLN A 46 10.19 9.27 -2.91
N TRP A 47 10.13 8.57 -1.77
CA TRP A 47 10.76 7.27 -1.60
C TRP A 47 10.36 6.30 -2.72
N GLY A 48 9.07 6.25 -3.08
CA GLY A 48 8.59 5.42 -4.18
C GLY A 48 9.09 5.84 -5.57
N ARG A 49 9.44 7.11 -5.80
CA ARG A 49 10.08 7.54 -7.04
C ARG A 49 11.55 7.13 -7.07
N ASP A 50 12.23 7.21 -5.92
CA ASP A 50 13.65 6.93 -5.79
C ASP A 50 13.98 5.45 -6.04
N GLN A 51 13.01 4.54 -5.86
CA GLN A 51 13.18 3.11 -6.13
C GLN A 51 13.33 2.75 -7.62
N GLY A 52 12.88 3.62 -8.53
CA GLY A 52 12.88 3.33 -9.96
C GLY A 52 11.89 2.23 -10.38
N ALA A 53 11.85 1.95 -11.69
CA ALA A 53 10.79 1.15 -12.29
C ALA A 53 10.83 -0.34 -11.95
N VAL A 54 12.02 -0.92 -11.73
CA VAL A 54 12.20 -2.35 -11.44
C VAL A 54 11.69 -2.66 -10.02
N ALA A 55 12.16 -1.92 -9.02
CA ALA A 55 11.68 -2.09 -7.65
C ALA A 55 10.19 -1.72 -7.51
N GLY A 56 9.68 -0.76 -8.31
CA GLY A 56 8.25 -0.50 -8.41
C GLY A 56 7.43 -1.71 -8.89
N GLN A 57 7.94 -2.49 -9.84
CA GLN A 57 7.27 -3.71 -10.31
C GLN A 57 7.25 -4.80 -9.23
N GLU A 58 8.36 -4.98 -8.51
CA GLU A 58 8.44 -5.90 -7.37
C GLU A 58 7.40 -5.55 -6.30
N LEU A 59 7.22 -4.25 -6.01
CA LEU A 59 6.19 -3.74 -5.12
C LEU A 59 4.75 -3.98 -5.62
N GLY A 60 4.58 -4.38 -6.87
CA GLY A 60 3.28 -4.70 -7.48
C GLY A 60 2.69 -3.57 -8.32
N PHE A 61 3.51 -2.64 -8.82
CA PHE A 61 3.07 -1.64 -9.82
C PHE A 61 3.38 -2.15 -11.23
N PRO A 62 2.37 -2.55 -12.04
CA PRO A 62 2.62 -3.21 -13.33
C PRO A 62 3.40 -2.36 -14.34
N LEU A 63 3.31 -1.04 -14.23
CA LEU A 63 4.04 -0.08 -15.08
C LEU A 63 5.31 0.47 -14.42
N GLY A 64 5.69 -0.03 -13.23
CA GLY A 64 6.77 0.52 -12.42
C GLY A 64 6.53 1.95 -11.92
N ARG A 65 5.33 2.51 -12.14
CA ARG A 65 4.97 3.88 -11.75
C ARG A 65 4.29 3.85 -10.38
N THR A 66 4.94 4.48 -9.40
CA THR A 66 4.42 4.64 -8.04
C THR A 66 3.41 5.79 -7.95
N PRO A 67 2.46 5.75 -7.01
CA PRO A 67 1.48 6.82 -6.81
C PRO A 67 2.12 8.13 -6.34
N GLY A 68 1.65 9.25 -6.88
CA GLY A 68 1.98 10.57 -6.36
C GLY A 68 1.19 10.93 -5.08
N VAL A 69 1.56 12.05 -4.45
CA VAL A 69 0.98 12.53 -3.17
C VAL A 69 -0.55 12.64 -3.23
N ALA A 70 -1.10 13.19 -4.31
CA ALA A 70 -2.55 13.33 -4.47
C ALA A 70 -3.28 11.97 -4.51
N THR A 71 -2.66 10.96 -5.12
CA THR A 71 -3.19 9.59 -5.15
C THR A 71 -3.15 8.97 -3.76
N LEU A 72 -2.03 9.09 -3.05
CA LEU A 72 -1.91 8.63 -1.67
C LEU A 72 -2.95 9.29 -0.76
N HIS A 73 -3.12 10.60 -0.86
CA HIS A 73 -4.11 11.32 -0.06
C HIS A 73 -5.54 10.81 -0.32
N ARG A 74 -5.93 10.59 -1.58
CA ARG A 74 -7.25 10.03 -1.91
C ARG A 74 -7.43 8.61 -1.37
N VAL A 75 -6.41 7.77 -1.50
CA VAL A 75 -6.42 6.39 -0.99
C VAL A 75 -6.59 6.38 0.52
N PHE A 76 -5.77 7.13 1.25
CA PHE A 76 -5.81 7.12 2.72
C PHE A 76 -7.04 7.83 3.29
N LYS A 77 -7.56 8.86 2.63
CA LYS A 77 -8.79 9.55 3.06
C LYS A 77 -10.01 8.62 3.05
N GLY A 78 -10.08 7.68 2.11
CA GLY A 78 -11.20 6.73 2.00
C GLY A 78 -10.95 5.38 2.65
N LEU A 79 -9.79 5.18 3.29
CA LEU A 79 -9.44 3.90 3.90
C LEU A 79 -10.20 3.74 5.23
N ASP A 80 -11.07 2.72 5.29
CA ASP A 80 -11.74 2.33 6.52
C ASP A 80 -10.78 1.52 7.41
N VAL A 81 -10.40 2.10 8.55
CA VAL A 81 -9.43 1.52 9.49
C VAL A 81 -10.12 0.60 10.53
N ASP A 82 -11.44 0.70 10.66
CA ASP A 82 -12.19 0.07 11.75
C ASP A 82 -12.47 -1.43 11.48
N ARG A 83 -12.43 -1.84 10.20
CA ARG A 83 -12.78 -3.20 9.79
C ARG A 83 -11.69 -4.26 10.03
N ARG A 84 -10.40 -3.88 10.10
CA ARG A 84 -9.29 -4.86 10.18
C ARG A 84 -8.75 -5.08 11.60
N LEU A 85 -8.95 -4.16 12.53
CA LEU A 85 -8.43 -4.29 13.91
C LEU A 85 -9.22 -5.28 14.78
N ARG A 86 -10.35 -5.82 14.31
CA ARG A 86 -11.11 -6.88 15.00
C ARG A 86 -10.73 -8.32 14.61
N GLY A 87 -9.72 -8.51 13.76
CA GLY A 87 -9.29 -9.85 13.30
C GLY A 87 -7.85 -10.25 13.66
N GLY A 88 -7.12 -9.41 14.39
CA GLY A 88 -5.69 -9.59 14.68
C GLY A 88 -5.37 -10.28 16.01
N ALA A 89 -6.05 -11.39 16.34
CA ALA A 89 -5.67 -12.25 17.47
C ALA A 89 -6.12 -13.72 17.32
N ALA A 90 -6.47 -14.17 16.10
CA ALA A 90 -6.88 -15.56 15.85
C ALA A 90 -6.02 -16.14 14.73
N GLY A 91 -4.80 -16.52 15.07
CA GLY A 91 -3.87 -17.12 14.11
C GLY A 91 -2.46 -17.37 14.65
N MET A 92 -2.30 -17.43 15.97
CA MET A 92 -1.05 -17.87 16.58
C MET A 92 -1.40 -18.79 17.76
N GLY A 93 -1.75 -20.03 17.41
CA GLY A 93 -2.15 -21.05 18.37
C GLY A 93 -2.51 -22.38 17.70
N ALA A 94 -1.61 -23.34 17.91
CA ALA A 94 -1.81 -24.79 17.91
C ALA A 94 -1.95 -25.54 16.57
N GLY A 95 -1.11 -26.57 16.43
CA GLY A 95 -1.39 -27.76 15.63
C GLY A 95 -0.34 -28.07 14.59
#